data_AF-A0A1W2BKA3-F1
#
_entry.id   AF-A0A1W2BKA3-F1
#
_cell.length_a   1.000
_cell.length_b   1.000
_cell.length_c   1.000
_cell.angle_alpha   90.00
_cell.angle_beta   90.00
_cell.angle_gamma   90.00
#
_symmetry.space_group_name_H-M   'P 1'
#
loop_
_entity.id
_entity.type
_entity.pdbx_description
1 polymer ?
#
loop_
_entity_poly.entity_id
_entity_poly.type
_entity_poly.pdbx_seq_one_letter_code
_entity_poly.pdbx_strand_id
1 'polypeptide(L)'
;MKLRNILATTLIASTLLMPLTACGNSVHSSNKVRSDHKSSYGNADPYMTNLSYICSVEGAAEYDPPIAGSELYVHFDVSDEYINDPVDLKLYIFKDKVSFFWNEDNAIATLSRTIYSDGSDSLTFHGYLPADMDTDDYRLVVADEDFNIDSVFVQTIVGDPSQSNAYYAVDKPVIYLYPEEEMNITVGLDIQGDLTCTYPVYDPDFGWNVSATPDSVITDLSTGRNYDYLFYECRCDIPDPFAQSVCVRGEDTAAFLEQYLEAAGLNYSEINDFITYWLPRMENNPYNLIAFPTESYSELAELNVSPAPDSVIRVYMVFSPLDAEAEIPEDQQLQLPQTPERTGFTLVEWGGSEI
;
A
#
# COMPACT_ATOMS: atom_id res chain seq x y z
N MET A 1 50.58 36.24 -10.49
CA MET A 1 51.12 36.02 -9.12
C MET A 1 49.99 36.25 -8.12
N LYS A 2 49.52 35.17 -7.47
CA LYS A 2 48.61 35.12 -6.28
C LYS A 2 47.15 35.62 -6.50
N LEU A 3 46.10 35.01 -5.96
CA LEU A 3 45.88 33.82 -5.15
C LEU A 3 44.40 33.40 -5.29
N ARG A 4 44.12 32.12 -5.00
CA ARG A 4 42.83 31.42 -4.87
C ARG A 4 41.74 32.18 -4.10
N ASN A 5 40.48 31.95 -4.50
CA ASN A 5 39.38 31.67 -3.57
C ASN A 5 38.41 30.67 -4.21
N ILE A 6 38.34 29.49 -3.59
CA ILE A 6 37.41 28.40 -3.87
C ILE A 6 36.20 28.66 -2.97
N LEU A 7 35.03 28.92 -3.54
CA LEU A 7 33.78 28.89 -2.81
C LEU A 7 33.24 27.47 -2.89
N ALA A 8 33.26 26.80 -1.74
CA ALA A 8 32.61 25.52 -1.51
C ALA A 8 31.10 25.74 -1.57
N THR A 9 30.46 25.21 -2.61
CA THR A 9 29.01 25.09 -2.67
C THR A 9 28.63 23.93 -1.76
N THR A 10 28.04 24.24 -0.62
CA THR A 10 27.46 23.25 0.29
C THR A 10 26.34 22.53 -0.46
N LEU A 11 26.57 21.28 -0.83
CA LEU A 11 25.53 20.35 -1.27
C LEU A 11 24.63 20.11 -0.04
N ILE A 12 23.44 20.69 -0.04
CA ILE A 12 22.38 20.25 0.86
C ILE A 12 21.90 18.94 0.26
N ALA A 13 22.19 17.84 0.94
CA ALA A 13 21.61 16.55 0.64
C ALA A 13 20.09 16.69 0.76
N SER A 14 19.40 16.68 -0.38
CA SER A 14 17.97 16.45 -0.43
C SER A 14 17.74 15.05 0.12
N THR A 15 17.28 14.95 1.36
CA THR A 15 16.60 13.77 1.87
C THR A 15 15.49 13.45 0.87
N LEU A 16 15.61 12.30 0.20
CA LEU A 16 14.53 11.67 -0.54
C LEU A 16 13.31 11.63 0.39
N LEU A 17 12.25 12.37 0.05
CA LEU A 17 10.92 12.01 0.51
C LEU A 17 10.61 10.67 -0.15
N MET A 18 10.42 9.62 0.65
CA MET A 18 9.67 8.46 0.21
C MET A 18 8.31 8.93 -0.31
N PRO A 19 7.76 8.31 -1.37
CA PRO A 19 6.40 8.61 -1.78
C PRO A 19 5.48 8.23 -0.62
N LEU A 20 4.82 9.24 -0.04
CA LEU A 20 3.69 9.04 0.86
C LEU A 20 2.61 8.28 0.09
N THR A 21 2.44 7.00 0.39
CA THR A 21 1.21 6.27 0.12
C THR A 21 0.11 7.04 0.84
N ALA A 22 -0.73 7.71 0.05
CA ALA A 22 -1.94 8.31 0.58
C ALA A 22 -2.84 7.15 1.03
N CYS A 23 -2.96 6.93 2.35
CA CYS A 23 -3.99 6.06 2.90
C CYS A 23 -5.37 6.61 2.51
N GLY A 24 -5.91 6.16 1.38
CA GLY A 24 -7.29 6.41 1.01
C GLY A 24 -8.24 5.62 1.90
N ASN A 25 -9.32 6.27 2.34
CA ASN A 25 -10.40 5.68 3.13
C ASN A 25 -10.92 4.36 2.50
N SER A 26 -10.56 3.23 3.09
CA SER A 26 -11.08 1.92 2.71
C SER A 26 -12.48 1.67 3.31
N VAL A 27 -13.41 1.22 2.49
CA VAL A 27 -14.71 0.66 2.92
C VAL A 27 -14.44 -0.69 3.60
N HIS A 28 -14.75 -0.79 4.89
CA HIS A 28 -14.53 -1.99 5.70
C HIS A 28 -15.45 -3.15 5.32
N SER A 29 -14.87 -4.35 5.12
CA SER A 29 -15.60 -5.61 5.27
C SER A 29 -14.92 -6.58 6.24
N SER A 30 -15.56 -6.70 7.40
CA SER A 30 -15.75 -7.90 8.22
C SER A 30 -14.61 -8.92 8.38
N ASN A 31 -13.70 -8.67 9.33
CA ASN A 31 -13.42 -9.57 10.46
C ASN A 31 -12.55 -8.86 11.52
N LYS A 32 -12.97 -7.66 11.94
CA LYS A 32 -12.28 -6.95 13.02
C LYS A 32 -12.59 -7.62 14.36
N VAL A 33 -11.52 -7.96 15.08
CA VAL A 33 -11.56 -8.37 16.48
C VAL A 33 -12.40 -7.34 17.24
N ARG A 34 -13.44 -7.84 17.91
CA ARG A 34 -14.30 -7.07 18.78
C ARG A 34 -13.43 -6.46 19.88
N SER A 35 -13.22 -5.15 19.87
CA SER A 35 -12.68 -4.44 21.02
C SER A 35 -13.75 -4.44 22.12
N ASP A 36 -13.77 -5.49 22.94
CA ASP A 36 -14.57 -5.47 24.16
C ASP A 36 -13.91 -4.47 25.14
N HIS A 37 -14.72 -3.50 25.58
CA HIS A 37 -14.49 -2.50 26.64
C HIS A 37 -14.03 -1.09 26.22
N LYS A 38 -15.00 -0.26 25.83
CA LYS A 38 -14.99 1.17 26.18
C LYS A 38 -15.23 1.30 27.70
N SER A 39 -14.19 1.57 28.48
CA SER A 39 -14.36 2.19 29.80
C SER A 39 -13.96 3.66 29.69
N SER A 40 -14.95 4.55 29.48
CA SER A 40 -14.70 5.97 29.65
C SER A 40 -14.45 6.23 31.13
N TYR A 41 -13.22 6.63 31.46
CA TYR A 41 -12.88 7.18 32.76
C TYR A 41 -12.71 8.69 32.57
N GLY A 42 -13.83 9.40 32.43
CA GLY A 42 -13.85 10.85 32.24
C GLY A 42 -15.25 11.34 31.90
N ASN A 43 -15.61 12.53 32.39
CA ASN A 43 -16.94 13.14 32.23
C ASN A 43 -17.05 14.00 30.95
N ALA A 44 -16.18 13.75 29.96
CA ALA A 44 -16.15 14.41 28.66
C ALA A 44 -16.31 13.34 27.57
N ASP A 45 -17.03 13.67 26.50
CA ASP A 45 -17.12 12.78 25.34
C ASP A 45 -15.73 12.59 24.72
N PRO A 46 -15.32 11.36 24.38
CA PRO A 46 -13.98 11.12 23.83
C PRO A 46 -13.84 11.79 22.47
N TYR A 47 -12.68 12.40 22.24
CA TYR A 47 -12.28 13.04 20.98
C TYR A 47 -12.23 12.02 19.85
N MET A 48 -11.78 10.80 20.16
CA MET A 48 -11.71 9.68 19.24
C MET A 48 -12.95 8.81 19.35
N THR A 49 -13.53 8.46 18.20
CA THR A 49 -14.80 7.72 18.16
C THR A 49 -14.58 6.23 18.05
N ASN A 50 -13.63 5.81 17.19
CA ASN A 50 -13.28 4.42 16.91
C ASN A 50 -11.79 4.27 16.58
N LEU A 51 -11.21 3.14 16.98
CA LEU A 51 -9.93 2.67 16.44
C LEU A 51 -10.18 2.08 15.05
N SER A 52 -9.66 2.75 14.03
CA SER A 52 -9.89 2.40 12.63
C SER A 52 -8.88 1.35 12.19
N TYR A 53 -7.60 1.53 12.52
CA TYR A 53 -6.55 0.62 12.07
C TYR A 53 -5.28 0.73 12.94
N ILE A 54 -4.52 -0.36 13.07
CA ILE A 54 -3.24 -0.40 13.79
C ILE A 54 -2.31 -1.41 13.11
N CYS A 55 -1.07 -1.01 12.87
CA CYS A 55 -0.02 -1.83 12.26
C CYS A 55 1.35 -1.34 12.66
N SER A 56 2.37 -2.06 12.20
CA SER A 56 3.69 -1.47 12.08
C SER A 56 4.32 -1.66 10.71
N VAL A 57 5.25 -0.79 10.34
CA VAL A 57 5.92 -0.80 9.04
C VAL A 57 7.42 -1.04 9.21
N GLU A 58 7.95 -1.98 8.44
CA GLU A 58 9.39 -2.20 8.27
C GLU A 58 9.69 -2.39 6.78
N GLY A 59 10.54 -1.53 6.21
CA GLY A 59 10.75 -1.49 4.77
C GLY A 59 9.47 -1.06 4.04
N ALA A 60 9.06 -1.83 3.04
CA ALA A 60 7.80 -1.64 2.32
C ALA A 60 6.66 -2.54 2.83
N ALA A 61 6.91 -3.36 3.85
CA ALA A 61 5.93 -4.26 4.44
C ALA A 61 5.21 -3.60 5.62
N GLU A 62 3.90 -3.79 5.67
CA GLU A 62 3.04 -3.48 6.79
C GLU A 62 2.68 -4.76 7.54
N TYR A 63 2.77 -4.75 8.87
CA TYR A 63 2.62 -5.92 9.71
C TYR A 63 1.40 -5.79 10.63
N ASP A 64 0.54 -6.81 10.59
CA ASP A 64 -0.58 -6.99 11.53
C ASP A 64 -0.66 -8.47 11.99
N PRO A 65 -0.43 -8.76 13.29
CA PRO A 65 -0.16 -7.83 14.39
C PRO A 65 1.17 -7.05 14.24
N PRO A 66 1.29 -5.83 14.83
CA PRO A 66 2.54 -5.07 14.80
C PRO A 66 3.75 -5.85 15.33
N ILE A 67 4.93 -5.62 14.75
CA ILE A 67 6.20 -6.27 15.10
C ILE A 67 7.09 -5.32 15.91
N ALA A 68 7.80 -5.84 16.91
CA ALA A 68 8.77 -5.10 17.69
C ALA A 68 9.89 -4.50 16.81
N GLY A 69 10.44 -3.35 17.20
CA GLY A 69 11.57 -2.72 16.50
C GLY A 69 11.21 -1.96 15.22
N SER A 70 9.93 -1.94 14.83
CA SER A 70 9.44 -1.28 13.62
C SER A 70 8.60 -0.03 13.93
N GLU A 71 8.20 0.72 12.90
CA GLU A 71 7.42 1.95 13.08
C GLU A 71 5.93 1.62 13.23
N LEU A 72 5.33 1.88 14.40
CA LEU A 72 3.91 1.66 14.65
C LEU A 72 3.07 2.82 14.13
N TYR A 73 1.97 2.50 13.46
CA TYR A 73 0.92 3.43 13.06
C TYR A 73 -0.40 3.04 13.74
N VAL A 74 -1.08 4.02 14.33
CA VAL A 74 -2.38 3.83 14.98
C VAL A 74 -3.35 4.91 14.51
N HIS A 75 -4.40 4.50 13.81
CA HIS A 75 -5.36 5.39 13.15
C HIS A 75 -6.71 5.38 13.85
N PHE A 76 -7.26 6.56 14.10
CA PHE A 76 -8.56 6.78 14.73
C PHE A 76 -9.45 7.70 13.91
N ASP A 77 -10.75 7.40 13.92
CA ASP A 77 -11.78 8.33 13.44
C ASP A 77 -12.04 9.40 14.50
N VAL A 78 -12.06 10.67 14.08
CA VAL A 78 -12.29 11.85 14.91
C VAL A 78 -13.73 12.33 14.71
N SER A 79 -14.37 12.79 15.78
CA SER A 79 -15.68 13.41 15.68
C SER A 79 -15.62 14.78 15.02
N ASP A 80 -16.58 15.07 14.13
CA ASP A 80 -16.74 16.36 13.45
C ASP A 80 -16.76 17.58 14.40
N GLU A 81 -17.19 17.39 15.64
CA GLU A 81 -17.29 18.44 16.65
C GLU A 81 -15.92 18.97 17.10
N TYR A 82 -14.85 18.18 16.94
CA TYR A 82 -13.54 18.48 17.49
C TYR A 82 -12.42 18.66 16.46
N ILE A 83 -12.71 18.55 15.15
CA ILE A 83 -11.74 18.77 14.06
C ILE A 83 -11.01 20.12 14.20
N ASN A 84 -11.72 21.14 14.67
CA ASN A 84 -11.20 22.51 14.77
C ASN A 84 -10.67 22.87 16.17
N ASP A 85 -10.69 21.94 17.12
CA ASP A 85 -10.16 22.13 18.47
C ASP A 85 -8.94 21.21 18.68
N PRO A 86 -7.72 21.70 18.42
CA PRO A 86 -6.53 20.86 18.50
C PRO A 86 -6.21 20.54 19.96
N VAL A 87 -6.54 19.32 20.38
CA VAL A 87 -6.06 18.74 21.65
C VAL A 87 -4.72 18.07 21.39
N ASP A 88 -3.66 18.42 22.13
CA ASP A 88 -2.41 17.65 22.04
C ASP A 88 -2.62 16.30 22.74
N LEU A 89 -2.68 15.23 21.95
CA LEU A 89 -2.88 13.87 22.42
C LEU A 89 -1.58 13.09 22.23
N LYS A 90 -1.29 12.20 23.18
CA LYS A 90 -0.19 11.24 23.10
C LYS A 90 -0.69 9.84 23.34
N LEU A 91 -0.09 8.89 22.62
CA LEU A 91 -0.33 7.46 22.81
C LEU A 91 0.81 6.86 23.61
N TYR A 92 0.48 6.22 24.72
CA TYR A 92 1.40 5.54 25.63
C TYR A 92 1.19 4.04 25.56
N ILE A 93 2.27 3.28 25.46
CA ILE A 93 2.26 1.82 25.37
C ILE A 93 2.75 1.22 26.69
N PHE A 94 2.01 0.25 27.21
CA PHE A 94 2.33 -0.46 28.44
C PHE A 94 2.25 -1.96 28.23
N LYS A 95 3.10 -2.71 28.93
CA LYS A 95 2.97 -4.16 29.01
C LYS A 95 1.78 -4.51 29.92
N ASP A 96 0.85 -5.35 29.48
CA ASP A 96 -0.47 -5.57 30.11
C ASP A 96 -0.43 -6.14 31.54
N LYS A 97 0.76 -6.48 32.06
CA LYS A 97 0.98 -7.02 33.42
C LYS A 97 1.03 -5.98 34.55
N VAL A 98 0.98 -4.67 34.24
CA VAL A 98 1.08 -3.62 35.27
C VAL A 98 -0.31 -3.30 35.85
N SER A 99 -0.49 -3.51 37.15
CA SER A 99 -1.75 -3.28 37.86
C SER A 99 -2.15 -1.79 37.92
N PHE A 100 -3.12 -1.42 37.08
CA PHE A 100 -4.20 -0.40 37.19
C PHE A 100 -3.99 0.94 37.94
N PHE A 101 -2.79 1.50 37.94
CA PHE A 101 -2.60 2.95 37.99
C PHE A 101 -1.74 3.36 36.80
N TRP A 102 -2.36 3.96 35.80
CA TRP A 102 -1.63 4.50 34.67
C TRP A 102 -0.76 5.67 35.15
N ASN A 103 0.51 5.61 34.75
CA ASN A 103 1.52 6.63 34.98
C ASN A 103 2.39 6.65 33.72
N GLU A 104 2.53 7.81 33.09
CA GLU A 104 3.35 8.01 31.89
C GLU A 104 4.79 7.49 32.06
N ASP A 105 5.37 7.59 33.26
CA ASP A 105 6.74 7.15 33.56
C ASP A 105 6.92 5.63 33.41
N ASN A 106 5.83 4.87 33.41
CA ASN A 106 5.84 3.41 33.24
C ASN A 106 5.61 2.98 31.78
N ALA A 107 5.42 3.93 30.86
CA ALA A 107 5.23 3.61 29.46
C ALA A 107 6.55 3.09 28.88
N ILE A 108 6.47 2.02 28.09
CA ILE A 108 7.64 1.47 27.37
C ILE A 108 7.91 2.22 26.07
N ALA A 109 6.88 2.90 25.55
CA ALA A 109 6.96 3.74 24.37
C ALA A 109 5.89 4.84 24.43
N THR A 110 6.18 5.96 23.80
CA THR A 110 5.26 7.09 23.64
C THR A 110 5.33 7.56 22.19
N LEU A 111 4.16 7.68 21.55
CA LEU A 111 4.05 8.07 20.15
C LEU A 111 3.50 9.49 20.02
N SER A 112 3.89 10.15 18.94
CA SER A 112 3.45 11.50 18.62
C SER A 112 2.24 11.46 17.71
N ARG A 113 1.29 12.38 17.94
CA ARG A 113 0.13 12.61 17.08
C ARG A 113 0.56 13.30 15.77
N THR A 114 -0.05 12.91 14.67
CA THR A 114 -0.06 13.63 13.39
C THR A 114 -1.48 13.67 12.84
N ILE A 115 -1.89 14.85 12.40
CA ILE A 115 -3.22 15.07 11.81
C ILE A 115 -3.05 15.04 10.30
N TYR A 116 -3.75 14.13 9.64
CA TYR A 116 -3.86 14.11 8.19
C TYR A 116 -5.22 14.70 7.82
N SER A 117 -5.23 15.72 6.95
CA SER A 117 -6.48 16.27 6.40
C SER A 117 -6.54 15.94 4.91
N ASP A 118 -7.06 14.77 4.58
CA ASP A 118 -7.36 14.37 3.20
C ASP A 118 -8.86 14.49 2.88
N GLY A 119 -9.64 15.11 3.78
CA GLY A 119 -11.11 15.15 3.71
C GLY A 119 -11.77 14.05 4.53
N SER A 120 -10.99 13.17 5.17
CA SER A 120 -11.40 12.29 6.26
C SER A 120 -11.02 12.91 7.61
N ASP A 121 -11.92 12.85 8.58
CA ASP A 121 -11.69 13.36 9.93
C ASP A 121 -10.93 12.31 10.73
N SER A 122 -9.62 12.21 10.49
CA SER A 122 -8.80 11.15 11.07
C SER A 122 -7.55 11.63 11.81
N LEU A 123 -7.12 10.82 12.77
CA LEU A 123 -6.02 11.06 13.67
C LEU A 123 -5.07 9.87 13.65
N THR A 124 -3.79 10.12 13.39
CA THR A 124 -2.78 9.06 13.39
C THR A 124 -1.72 9.30 14.45
N PHE A 125 -1.44 8.30 15.27
CA PHE A 125 -0.22 8.25 16.07
C PHE A 125 0.83 7.44 15.32
N HIS A 126 2.06 7.95 15.30
CA HIS A 126 3.19 7.23 14.71
C HIS A 126 4.42 7.27 15.62
N GLY A 127 5.25 6.23 15.54
CA GLY A 127 6.56 6.16 16.19
C GLY A 127 7.08 4.73 16.37
N TYR A 128 8.34 4.61 16.74
CA TYR A 128 9.04 3.32 16.78
C TYR A 128 8.73 2.50 18.03
N LEU A 129 8.45 1.22 17.83
CA LEU A 129 8.38 0.22 18.88
C LEU A 129 9.78 -0.16 19.37
N PRO A 130 10.00 -0.31 20.69
CA PRO A 130 11.23 -0.90 21.20
C PRO A 130 11.49 -2.29 20.60
N ALA A 131 12.74 -2.55 20.20
CA ALA A 131 13.13 -3.80 19.54
C ALA A 131 13.17 -5.02 20.48
N ASP A 132 13.17 -4.80 21.79
CA ASP A 132 13.23 -5.86 22.81
C ASP A 132 11.85 -6.26 23.36
N MET A 133 10.76 -5.80 22.73
CA MET A 133 9.41 -6.22 23.06
C MET A 133 9.20 -7.70 22.73
N ASP A 134 8.71 -8.45 23.71
CA ASP A 134 8.28 -9.83 23.57
C ASP A 134 6.83 -9.92 23.09
N THR A 135 6.48 -11.03 22.45
CA THR A 135 5.11 -11.31 22.01
C THR A 135 4.17 -11.38 23.20
N ASP A 136 3.34 -10.36 23.36
CA ASP A 136 2.40 -10.22 24.46
C ASP A 136 1.28 -9.25 24.05
N ASP A 137 0.25 -9.17 24.88
CA ASP A 137 -0.74 -8.12 24.79
C ASP A 137 -0.21 -6.85 25.46
N TYR A 138 -0.32 -5.72 24.75
CA TYR A 138 0.08 -4.42 25.22
C TYR A 138 -1.13 -3.52 25.34
N ARG A 139 -1.17 -2.74 26.42
CA ARG A 139 -2.21 -1.75 26.68
C ARG A 139 -1.77 -0.41 26.11
N LEU A 140 -2.59 0.12 25.23
CA LEU A 140 -2.38 1.41 24.59
C LEU A 140 -3.34 2.42 25.21
N VAL A 141 -2.81 3.54 25.69
CA VAL A 141 -3.54 4.60 26.37
C VAL A 141 -3.33 5.91 25.63
N VAL A 142 -4.41 6.53 25.18
CA VAL A 142 -4.38 7.89 24.63
C VAL A 142 -4.82 8.87 25.69
N ALA A 143 -4.01 9.89 25.91
CA ALA A 143 -4.29 10.94 26.89
C ALA A 143 -3.84 12.32 26.39
N ASP A 144 -4.44 13.36 26.95
CA ASP A 144 -4.06 14.76 26.71
C ASP A 144 -2.84 15.19 27.56
N GLU A 145 -2.40 16.45 27.42
CA GLU A 145 -1.29 17.03 28.19
C GLU A 145 -1.53 17.06 29.72
N ASP A 146 -2.80 17.09 30.14
CA ASP A 146 -3.21 17.09 31.55
C ASP A 146 -3.42 15.66 32.09
N PHE A 147 -3.08 14.65 31.28
CA PHE A 147 -3.20 13.24 31.59
C PHE A 147 -4.65 12.76 31.78
N ASN A 148 -5.61 13.45 31.16
CA ASN A 148 -6.96 12.91 31.02
C ASN A 148 -6.96 11.85 29.94
N ILE A 149 -7.44 10.65 30.31
CA ILE A 149 -7.51 9.51 29.39
C ILE A 149 -8.68 9.74 28.44
N ASP A 150 -8.37 9.77 27.14
CA ASP A 150 -9.36 9.74 26.08
C ASP A 150 -9.80 8.30 25.79
N SER A 151 -8.82 7.42 25.54
CA SER A 151 -9.07 6.06 25.07
C SER A 151 -8.07 5.05 25.62
N VAL A 152 -8.54 3.82 25.85
CA VAL A 152 -7.70 2.67 26.26
C VAL A 152 -8.13 1.44 25.48
N PHE A 153 -7.15 0.74 24.93
CA PHE A 153 -7.37 -0.52 24.20
C PHE A 153 -6.16 -1.44 24.38
N VAL A 154 -6.29 -2.68 23.92
CA VAL A 154 -5.24 -3.70 23.98
C VAL A 154 -4.93 -4.13 22.56
N GLN A 155 -3.64 -4.25 22.25
CA GLN A 155 -3.12 -4.73 20.98
C GLN A 155 -2.04 -5.78 21.25
N THR A 156 -2.13 -6.92 20.57
CA THR A 156 -1.02 -7.87 20.52
C THR A 156 0.10 -7.26 19.68
N ILE A 157 1.31 -7.22 20.23
CA ILE A 157 2.54 -6.87 19.50
C ILE A 157 3.44 -8.08 19.56
N VAL A 158 3.98 -8.50 18.43
CA VAL A 158 4.84 -9.69 18.34
C VAL A 158 6.31 -9.29 18.36
N GLY A 159 7.13 -10.09 19.04
CA GLY A 159 8.59 -9.91 19.08
C GLY A 159 9.34 -10.55 17.90
N ASP A 160 8.65 -11.38 17.11
CA ASP A 160 9.23 -12.08 15.96
C ASP A 160 8.32 -11.86 14.72
N PRO A 161 8.82 -11.29 13.61
CA PRO A 161 8.03 -11.03 12.41
C PRO A 161 7.35 -12.28 11.82
N SER A 162 7.89 -13.48 12.05
CA SER A 162 7.26 -14.74 11.60
C SER A 162 5.94 -15.06 12.31
N GLN A 163 5.59 -14.30 13.35
CA GLN A 163 4.33 -14.39 14.07
C GLN A 163 3.31 -13.33 13.62
N SER A 164 3.65 -12.53 12.60
CA SER A 164 2.80 -11.53 11.98
C SER A 164 2.54 -11.87 10.51
N ASN A 165 1.53 -11.26 9.92
CA ASN A 165 1.32 -11.27 8.48
C ASN A 165 1.93 -10.00 7.90
N ALA A 166 2.70 -10.14 6.82
CA ALA A 166 3.24 -9.02 6.07
C ALA A 166 2.30 -8.70 4.91
N TYR A 167 1.91 -7.45 4.83
CA TYR A 167 1.08 -6.91 3.76
C TYR A 167 1.89 -5.94 2.93
N TYR A 168 1.70 -5.98 1.62
CA TYR A 168 2.36 -5.09 0.68
C TYR A 168 1.33 -4.27 -0.09
N ALA A 169 1.76 -3.08 -0.49
CA ALA A 169 0.97 -2.23 -1.38
C ALA A 169 1.00 -2.82 -2.79
N VAL A 170 -0.18 -2.97 -3.38
CA VAL A 170 -0.37 -3.24 -4.80
C VAL A 170 -0.66 -1.90 -5.46
N ASP A 171 0.34 -1.39 -6.15
CA ASP A 171 0.35 -0.05 -6.69
C ASP A 171 0.09 -0.03 -8.18
N LYS A 172 -0.78 0.89 -8.59
CA LYS A 172 -1.12 1.14 -9.99
C LYS A 172 -1.61 -0.05 -10.82
N PRO A 173 -2.39 -1.03 -10.30
CA PRO A 173 -3.28 -1.79 -11.16
C PRO A 173 -4.13 -0.86 -12.05
N VAL A 174 -3.96 -0.98 -13.35
CA VAL A 174 -4.82 -0.34 -14.34
C VAL A 174 -5.36 -1.36 -15.32
N ILE A 175 -6.61 -1.20 -15.72
CA ILE A 175 -7.33 -2.12 -16.61
C ILE A 175 -7.77 -1.37 -17.86
N TYR A 176 -7.26 -1.80 -19.01
CA TYR A 176 -7.67 -1.37 -20.34
C TYR A 176 -8.64 -2.38 -20.94
N LEU A 177 -9.60 -1.87 -21.71
CA LEU A 177 -10.67 -2.67 -22.33
C LEU A 177 -10.71 -2.39 -23.83
N TYR A 178 -10.41 -3.39 -24.65
CA TYR A 178 -10.35 -3.30 -26.11
C TYR A 178 -11.36 -4.24 -26.77
N PRO A 179 -12.67 -3.92 -26.80
CA PRO A 179 -13.65 -4.69 -27.55
C PRO A 179 -13.51 -4.46 -29.07
N GLU A 180 -14.08 -5.35 -29.90
CA GLU A 180 -14.06 -5.19 -31.37
C GLU A 180 -15.01 -4.08 -31.87
N GLU A 181 -16.08 -3.83 -31.11
CA GLU A 181 -17.05 -2.76 -31.34
C GLU A 181 -17.40 -2.13 -29.98
N GLU A 182 -17.95 -0.91 -29.99
CA GLU A 182 -18.39 -0.28 -28.73
C GLU A 182 -19.44 -1.15 -28.03
N MET A 183 -19.18 -1.49 -26.77
CA MET A 183 -20.05 -2.36 -25.99
C MET A 183 -20.00 -2.06 -24.49
N ASN A 184 -21.10 -2.39 -23.81
CA ASN A 184 -21.18 -2.31 -22.36
C ASN A 184 -20.46 -3.51 -21.72
N ILE A 185 -19.68 -3.23 -20.68
CA ILE A 185 -18.86 -4.19 -19.95
C ILE A 185 -19.05 -3.94 -18.45
N THR A 186 -19.21 -5.01 -17.70
CA THR A 186 -19.12 -5.02 -16.24
C THR A 186 -17.79 -5.64 -15.83
N VAL A 187 -17.06 -4.97 -14.94
CA VAL A 187 -15.78 -5.43 -14.38
C VAL A 187 -15.92 -5.50 -12.86
N GLY A 188 -16.01 -6.71 -12.33
CA GLY A 188 -15.91 -6.99 -10.90
C GLY A 188 -14.48 -7.36 -10.51
N LEU A 189 -14.11 -7.03 -9.28
CA LEU A 189 -12.83 -7.35 -8.66
C LEU A 189 -13.11 -8.08 -7.35
N ASP A 190 -12.60 -9.30 -7.22
CA ASP A 190 -12.58 -10.06 -5.98
C ASP A 190 -11.13 -10.14 -5.50
N ILE A 191 -10.85 -9.54 -4.34
CA ILE A 191 -9.50 -9.41 -3.84
C ILE A 191 -9.32 -10.02 -2.45
N GLN A 192 -8.26 -10.81 -2.31
CA GLN A 192 -7.79 -11.32 -1.01
C GLN A 192 -6.97 -10.24 -0.28
N GLY A 193 -7.65 -9.15 0.06
CA GLY A 193 -7.04 -7.96 0.63
C GLY A 193 -8.03 -6.82 0.79
N ASP A 194 -7.52 -5.63 1.12
CA ASP A 194 -8.32 -4.43 1.29
C ASP A 194 -8.11 -3.48 0.11
N LEU A 195 -9.18 -3.05 -0.57
CA LEU A 195 -9.10 -1.95 -1.54
C LEU A 195 -8.80 -0.64 -0.82
N THR A 196 -7.74 0.04 -1.26
CA THR A 196 -7.29 1.32 -0.68
C THR A 196 -7.65 2.49 -1.59
N CYS A 197 -7.69 2.28 -2.90
CA CYS A 197 -8.14 3.29 -3.86
C CYS A 197 -8.84 2.65 -5.05
N THR A 198 -9.85 3.34 -5.60
CA THR A 198 -10.44 2.97 -6.89
C THR A 198 -10.78 4.23 -7.68
N TYR A 199 -10.55 4.20 -8.99
CA TYR A 199 -10.95 5.26 -9.90
C TYR A 199 -11.29 4.69 -11.29
N PRO A 200 -12.51 4.92 -11.82
CA PRO A 200 -13.66 5.59 -11.20
C PRO A 200 -14.10 4.91 -9.90
N VAL A 201 -15.03 5.52 -9.16
CA VAL A 201 -15.53 4.93 -7.90
C VAL A 201 -16.05 3.52 -8.18
N TYR A 202 -15.51 2.54 -7.48
CA TYR A 202 -15.94 1.15 -7.57
C TYR A 202 -17.22 0.91 -6.76
N ASP A 203 -18.18 0.21 -7.36
CA ASP A 203 -19.39 -0.24 -6.67
C ASP A 203 -19.16 -1.64 -6.09
N PRO A 204 -19.29 -1.85 -4.77
CA PRO A 204 -19.01 -3.15 -4.14
C PRO A 204 -20.02 -4.24 -4.51
N ASP A 205 -21.23 -3.89 -4.95
CA ASP A 205 -22.26 -4.85 -5.33
C ASP A 205 -22.22 -5.17 -6.83
N PHE A 206 -21.83 -4.20 -7.66
CA PHE A 206 -21.93 -4.31 -9.13
C PHE A 206 -20.61 -4.16 -9.89
N GLY A 207 -19.52 -3.77 -9.22
CA GLY A 207 -18.24 -3.42 -9.84
C GLY A 207 -18.32 -2.17 -10.71
N TRP A 208 -17.37 -2.02 -11.64
CA TRP A 208 -17.46 -0.98 -12.65
C TRP A 208 -18.42 -1.38 -13.76
N ASN A 209 -19.32 -0.48 -14.13
CA ASN A 209 -20.25 -0.66 -15.24
C ASN A 209 -20.04 0.43 -16.30
N VAL A 210 -19.44 0.05 -17.43
CA VAL A 210 -18.86 0.98 -18.40
C VAL A 210 -19.25 0.62 -19.84
N SER A 211 -19.14 1.57 -20.77
CA SER A 211 -19.02 1.29 -22.21
C SER A 211 -17.56 1.46 -22.61
N ALA A 212 -16.99 0.52 -23.37
CA ALA A 212 -15.64 0.68 -23.92
C ALA A 212 -15.67 0.66 -25.45
N THR A 213 -14.74 1.40 -26.05
CA THR A 213 -14.54 1.45 -27.51
C THR A 213 -13.28 0.67 -27.91
N PRO A 214 -13.10 0.31 -29.20
CA PRO A 214 -11.90 -0.39 -29.66
C PRO A 214 -10.58 0.34 -29.40
N ASP A 215 -10.62 1.66 -29.21
CA ASP A 215 -9.47 2.51 -28.87
C ASP A 215 -9.24 2.63 -27.34
N SER A 216 -9.88 1.79 -26.52
CA SER A 216 -9.84 1.78 -25.05
C SER A 216 -10.29 3.07 -24.37
N VAL A 217 -11.16 3.87 -25.01
CA VAL A 217 -11.90 4.91 -24.29
C VAL A 217 -13.02 4.24 -23.49
N ILE A 218 -12.96 4.38 -22.16
CA ILE A 218 -13.94 3.83 -21.22
C ILE A 218 -14.88 4.94 -20.78
N THR A 219 -16.18 4.74 -20.91
CA THR A 219 -17.24 5.66 -20.47
C THR A 219 -17.99 5.05 -19.30
N ASP A 220 -17.97 5.69 -18.13
CA ASP A 220 -18.80 5.30 -16.99
C ASP A 220 -20.28 5.54 -17.32
N LEU A 221 -21.09 4.48 -17.25
CA LEU A 221 -22.50 4.54 -17.62
C LEU A 221 -23.35 5.35 -16.63
N SER A 222 -22.88 5.55 -15.40
CA SER A 222 -23.58 6.31 -14.38
C SER A 222 -23.36 7.82 -14.53
N THR A 223 -22.14 8.24 -14.85
CA THR A 223 -21.76 9.66 -14.93
C THR A 223 -21.62 10.18 -16.38
N GLY A 224 -21.44 9.30 -17.35
CA GLY A 224 -21.12 9.64 -18.75
C GLY A 224 -19.70 10.19 -18.93
N ARG A 225 -18.82 10.04 -17.93
CA ARG A 225 -17.43 10.53 -17.99
C ARG A 225 -16.51 9.51 -18.66
N ASN A 226 -15.56 10.01 -19.43
CA ASN A 226 -14.56 9.20 -20.11
C ASN A 226 -13.29 9.05 -19.27
N TYR A 227 -12.65 7.88 -19.40
CA TYR A 227 -11.41 7.47 -18.77
C TYR A 227 -10.58 6.65 -19.76
N ASP A 228 -9.26 6.68 -19.57
CA ASP A 228 -8.32 5.91 -20.39
C ASP A 228 -8.20 4.45 -19.91
N TYR A 229 -8.44 4.22 -18.62
CA TYR A 229 -8.41 2.91 -17.96
C TYR A 229 -9.21 2.95 -16.65
N LEU A 230 -9.58 1.77 -16.13
CA LEU A 230 -9.99 1.60 -14.73
C LEU A 230 -8.74 1.47 -13.87
N PHE A 231 -8.81 1.89 -12.60
CA PHE A 231 -7.68 1.89 -11.69
C PHE A 231 -8.12 1.44 -10.30
N TYR A 232 -7.26 0.66 -9.64
CA TYR A 232 -7.38 0.39 -8.22
C TYR A 232 -6.00 0.27 -7.58
N GLU A 233 -6.00 0.40 -6.27
CA GLU A 233 -4.90 0.03 -5.38
C GLU A 233 -5.48 -0.77 -4.22
N CYS A 234 -4.65 -1.63 -3.66
CA CYS A 234 -5.04 -2.46 -2.55
C CYS A 234 -3.85 -2.85 -1.69
N ARG A 235 -4.17 -3.41 -0.54
CA ARG A 235 -3.22 -4.05 0.34
C ARG A 235 -3.52 -5.54 0.40
N CYS A 236 -2.52 -6.37 0.13
CA CYS A 236 -2.67 -7.83 0.21
C CYS A 236 -1.39 -8.49 0.76
N ASP A 237 -1.55 -9.74 1.19
CA ASP A 237 -0.44 -10.64 1.51
C ASP A 237 0.09 -11.23 0.20
N ILE A 238 1.26 -10.76 -0.24
CA ILE A 238 1.90 -11.24 -1.47
C ILE A 238 2.86 -12.37 -1.07
N PRO A 239 2.61 -13.62 -1.50
CA PRO A 239 3.54 -14.73 -1.29
C PRO A 239 4.91 -14.41 -1.88
N ASP A 240 5.96 -15.09 -1.41
CA ASP A 240 7.35 -14.90 -1.88
C ASP A 240 7.44 -14.75 -3.41
N PRO A 241 7.66 -13.52 -3.92
CA PRO A 241 7.48 -13.23 -5.33
C PRO A 241 8.71 -13.58 -6.17
N PHE A 242 9.85 -13.87 -5.55
CA PHE A 242 11.14 -13.96 -6.23
C PHE A 242 11.56 -15.38 -6.65
N ALA A 243 10.61 -16.33 -6.69
CA ALA A 243 10.85 -17.68 -7.17
C ALA A 243 11.46 -17.72 -8.60
N GLN A 244 11.05 -16.80 -9.47
CA GLN A 244 11.72 -16.49 -10.73
C GLN A 244 12.02 -15.00 -10.82
N SER A 245 13.30 -14.64 -10.88
CA SER A 245 13.72 -13.25 -10.76
C SER A 245 14.95 -12.92 -11.61
N VAL A 246 15.24 -11.63 -11.73
CA VAL A 246 16.42 -11.10 -12.41
C VAL A 246 16.98 -9.93 -11.61
N CYS A 247 18.31 -9.85 -11.54
CA CYS A 247 18.99 -8.68 -11.00
C CYS A 247 19.40 -7.76 -12.14
N VAL A 248 18.90 -6.53 -12.15
CA VAL A 248 19.12 -5.54 -13.21
C VAL A 248 19.73 -4.28 -12.61
N ARG A 249 20.74 -3.67 -13.25
CA ARG A 249 21.27 -2.37 -12.81
C ARG A 249 20.18 -1.30 -12.96
N GLY A 250 20.12 -0.32 -12.04
CA GLY A 250 19.13 0.77 -12.16
C GLY A 250 19.18 1.45 -13.52
N GLU A 251 20.38 1.75 -14.02
CA GLU A 251 20.60 2.39 -15.33
C GLU A 251 20.13 1.57 -16.54
N ASP A 252 20.02 0.24 -16.40
CA ASP A 252 19.59 -0.67 -17.47
C ASP A 252 18.10 -1.05 -17.37
N THR A 253 17.41 -0.58 -16.33
CA THR A 253 16.04 -1.02 -16.00
C THR A 253 15.04 -0.66 -17.09
N ALA A 254 15.15 0.54 -17.70
CA ALA A 254 14.24 0.95 -18.76
C ALA A 254 14.27 -0.02 -19.96
N ALA A 255 15.47 -0.34 -20.46
CA ALA A 255 15.63 -1.24 -21.60
C ALA A 255 15.16 -2.67 -21.28
N PHE A 256 15.41 -3.14 -20.06
CA PHE A 256 14.90 -4.42 -19.60
C PHE A 256 13.37 -4.46 -19.57
N LEU A 257 12.72 -3.44 -18.98
CA LEU A 257 11.26 -3.37 -18.90
C LEU A 257 10.63 -3.28 -20.29
N GLU A 258 11.16 -2.46 -21.20
CA GLU A 258 10.69 -2.38 -22.58
C GLU A 258 10.67 -3.77 -23.25
N GLN A 259 11.77 -4.51 -23.14
CA GLN A 259 11.89 -5.85 -23.70
C GLN A 259 10.92 -6.85 -23.06
N TYR A 260 10.83 -6.86 -21.72
CA TYR A 260 10.00 -7.81 -21.00
C TYR A 260 8.50 -7.57 -21.25
N LEU A 261 8.06 -6.30 -21.20
CA LEU A 261 6.66 -5.93 -21.36
C LEU A 261 6.18 -6.12 -22.81
N GLU A 262 7.04 -5.86 -23.80
CA GLU A 262 6.74 -6.21 -25.20
C GLU A 262 6.57 -7.73 -25.36
N ALA A 263 7.48 -8.51 -24.77
CA ALA A 263 7.36 -9.97 -24.78
C ALA A 263 6.09 -10.45 -24.06
N ALA A 264 5.66 -9.76 -22.99
CA ALA A 264 4.43 -10.03 -22.26
C ALA A 264 3.15 -9.65 -23.04
N GLY A 265 3.29 -8.99 -24.19
CA GLY A 265 2.20 -8.65 -25.09
C GLY A 265 1.57 -7.29 -24.84
N LEU A 266 2.19 -6.41 -24.05
CA LEU A 266 1.76 -5.02 -23.91
C LEU A 266 2.06 -4.23 -25.20
N ASN A 267 1.21 -3.26 -25.50
CA ASN A 267 1.42 -2.32 -26.61
C ASN A 267 2.23 -1.10 -26.17
N TYR A 268 2.64 -0.27 -27.13
CA TYR A 268 3.47 0.92 -26.88
C TYR A 268 2.88 1.88 -25.83
N SER A 269 1.56 2.14 -25.85
CA SER A 269 0.93 3.04 -24.88
C SER A 269 0.95 2.46 -23.47
N GLU A 270 0.59 1.18 -23.34
CA GLU A 270 0.59 0.47 -22.05
C GLU A 270 2.01 0.38 -21.46
N ILE A 271 3.03 0.10 -22.29
CA ILE A 271 4.43 0.08 -21.87
C ILE A 271 4.88 1.45 -21.36
N ASN A 272 4.53 2.53 -22.06
CA ASN A 272 4.90 3.88 -21.61
C ASN A 272 4.24 4.23 -20.28
N ASP A 273 2.96 3.93 -20.11
CA ASP A 273 2.25 4.21 -18.86
C ASP A 273 2.87 3.40 -17.70
N PHE A 274 3.20 2.13 -17.94
CA PHE A 274 3.89 1.28 -16.96
C PHE A 274 5.26 1.87 -16.57
N ILE A 275 6.11 2.15 -17.56
CA ILE A 275 7.49 2.61 -17.34
C ILE A 275 7.50 3.99 -16.69
N THR A 276 6.65 4.92 -17.12
CA THR A 276 6.61 6.28 -16.54
C THR A 276 6.17 6.28 -15.08
N TYR A 277 5.39 5.28 -14.65
CA TYR A 277 5.09 5.09 -13.24
C TYR A 277 6.25 4.44 -12.47
N TRP A 278 6.79 3.31 -12.95
CA TRP A 278 7.72 2.50 -12.17
C TRP A 278 9.19 2.95 -12.27
N LEU A 279 9.67 3.36 -13.44
CA LEU A 279 11.07 3.68 -13.68
C LEU A 279 11.67 4.73 -12.72
N PRO A 280 10.97 5.82 -12.35
CA PRO A 280 11.51 6.81 -11.40
C PRO A 280 11.91 6.23 -10.04
N ARG A 281 11.32 5.08 -9.64
CA ARG A 281 11.61 4.38 -8.39
C ARG A 281 12.79 3.40 -8.52
N MET A 282 13.17 3.05 -9.75
CA MET A 282 14.10 1.96 -10.04
C MET A 282 15.43 2.44 -10.65
N GLU A 283 15.41 3.52 -11.43
CA GLU A 283 16.55 3.93 -12.27
C GLU A 283 17.78 4.39 -11.46
N ASN A 284 17.56 4.88 -10.24
CA ASN A 284 18.61 5.39 -9.36
C ASN A 284 19.13 4.35 -8.37
N ASN A 285 18.53 3.15 -8.34
CA ASN A 285 19.00 2.07 -7.50
C ASN A 285 20.30 1.48 -8.08
N PRO A 286 21.28 1.05 -7.27
CA PRO A 286 22.45 0.36 -7.80
C PRO A 286 22.04 -0.86 -8.62
N TYR A 287 21.13 -1.66 -8.06
CA TYR A 287 20.51 -2.81 -8.69
C TYR A 287 19.04 -2.92 -8.24
N ASN A 288 18.24 -3.62 -9.03
CA ASN A 288 16.86 -3.99 -8.73
C ASN A 288 16.76 -5.52 -8.87
N LEU A 289 16.24 -6.20 -7.84
CA LEU A 289 15.74 -7.57 -8.00
C LEU A 289 14.31 -7.48 -8.51
N ILE A 290 14.02 -8.02 -9.69
CA ILE A 290 12.73 -7.89 -10.36
C ILE A 290 12.16 -9.29 -10.61
N ALA A 291 10.87 -9.46 -10.31
CA ALA A 291 10.09 -10.65 -10.63
C ALA A 291 8.73 -10.28 -11.20
N PHE A 292 8.05 -11.25 -11.82
CA PHE A 292 6.71 -11.08 -12.36
C PHE A 292 5.78 -12.21 -11.93
N PRO A 293 5.36 -12.28 -10.65
CA PRO A 293 4.52 -13.36 -10.10
C PRO A 293 3.05 -13.21 -10.51
N THR A 294 2.80 -13.03 -11.81
CA THR A 294 1.49 -12.66 -12.37
C THR A 294 0.42 -13.72 -12.11
N GLU A 295 0.79 -15.01 -12.11
CA GLU A 295 -0.15 -16.10 -11.80
C GLU A 295 -0.65 -16.00 -10.36
N SER A 296 0.26 -15.92 -9.38
CA SER A 296 -0.08 -15.77 -7.96
C SER A 296 -0.86 -14.48 -7.70
N TYR A 297 -0.46 -13.37 -8.33
CA TYR A 297 -1.22 -12.12 -8.26
C TYR A 297 -2.64 -12.27 -8.84
N SER A 298 -2.81 -13.01 -9.93
CA SER A 298 -4.11 -13.19 -10.57
C SER A 298 -5.09 -13.99 -9.71
N GLU A 299 -4.58 -14.90 -8.86
CA GLU A 299 -5.37 -15.62 -7.85
C GLU A 299 -5.72 -14.74 -6.64
N LEU A 300 -4.87 -13.76 -6.31
CA LEU A 300 -5.11 -12.80 -5.23
C LEU A 300 -6.14 -11.73 -5.65
N ALA A 301 -6.10 -11.28 -6.91
CA ALA A 301 -6.96 -10.25 -7.48
C ALA A 301 -7.70 -10.81 -8.70
N GLU A 302 -8.83 -11.49 -8.47
CA GLU A 302 -9.63 -12.11 -9.52
C GLU A 302 -10.52 -11.08 -10.23
N LEU A 303 -10.43 -11.03 -11.56
CA LEU A 303 -11.26 -10.16 -12.39
C LEU A 303 -12.47 -10.92 -12.94
N ASN A 304 -13.66 -10.44 -12.61
CA ASN A 304 -14.94 -10.98 -13.05
C ASN A 304 -15.55 -10.08 -14.13
N VAL A 305 -15.32 -10.40 -15.41
CA VAL A 305 -15.69 -9.51 -16.53
C VAL A 305 -16.83 -10.08 -17.37
N SER A 306 -17.80 -9.23 -17.71
CA SER A 306 -18.97 -9.60 -18.51
C SER A 306 -19.29 -8.53 -19.57
N PRO A 307 -19.40 -8.88 -20.86
CA PRO A 307 -19.07 -10.18 -21.45
C PRO A 307 -17.62 -10.61 -21.21
N ALA A 308 -17.36 -11.92 -21.22
CA ALA A 308 -16.02 -12.44 -20.99
C ALA A 308 -15.06 -12.00 -22.11
N PRO A 309 -13.85 -11.52 -21.80
CA PRO A 309 -12.82 -11.25 -22.79
C PRO A 309 -12.39 -12.53 -23.51
N ASP A 310 -12.11 -12.41 -24.81
CA ASP A 310 -11.52 -13.45 -25.63
C ASP A 310 -10.01 -13.57 -25.36
N SER A 311 -9.37 -12.47 -24.94
CA SER A 311 -7.95 -12.42 -24.58
C SER A 311 -7.75 -11.62 -23.30
N VAL A 312 -6.94 -12.16 -22.38
CA VAL A 312 -6.59 -11.51 -21.11
C VAL A 312 -5.07 -11.47 -21.02
N ILE A 313 -4.52 -10.26 -20.88
CA ILE A 313 -3.09 -10.01 -20.70
C ILE A 313 -2.93 -9.34 -19.35
N ARG A 314 -2.26 -10.01 -18.41
CA ARG A 314 -1.96 -9.44 -17.09
C ARG A 314 -0.45 -9.38 -16.91
N VAL A 315 0.05 -8.31 -16.33
CA VAL A 315 1.45 -8.18 -15.93
C VAL A 315 1.51 -7.59 -14.54
N TYR A 316 2.06 -8.35 -13.61
CA TYR A 316 2.30 -7.87 -12.25
C TYR A 316 3.79 -7.90 -11.95
N MET A 317 4.39 -6.74 -11.71
CA MET A 317 5.81 -6.64 -11.37
C MET A 317 5.99 -6.55 -9.86
N VAL A 318 6.95 -7.28 -9.31
CA VAL A 318 7.47 -7.01 -7.97
C VAL A 318 8.94 -6.68 -8.08
N PHE A 319 9.40 -5.61 -7.43
CA PHE A 319 10.83 -5.33 -7.34
C PHE A 319 11.27 -4.95 -5.93
N SER A 320 12.54 -5.21 -5.64
CA SER A 320 13.22 -4.78 -4.43
C SER A 320 14.55 -4.10 -4.78
N PRO A 321 14.86 -2.90 -4.26
CA PRO A 321 16.14 -2.24 -4.47
C PRO A 321 17.28 -2.99 -3.79
N LEU A 322 18.42 -3.10 -4.46
CA LEU A 322 19.62 -3.77 -3.95
C LEU A 322 20.84 -2.84 -3.99
N ASP A 323 21.64 -2.88 -2.92
CA ASP A 323 22.93 -2.16 -2.83
C ASP A 323 24.04 -2.79 -3.69
N ALA A 324 23.88 -4.07 -4.03
CA ALA A 324 24.86 -4.85 -4.79
C ALA A 324 24.17 -5.89 -5.68
N GLU A 325 24.90 -6.34 -6.70
CA GLU A 325 24.43 -7.38 -7.61
C GLU A 325 24.14 -8.69 -6.87
N ALA A 326 22.97 -9.28 -7.14
CA ALA A 326 22.59 -10.59 -6.64
C ALA A 326 22.89 -11.67 -7.69
N GLU A 327 23.55 -12.75 -7.26
CA GLU A 327 23.74 -13.94 -8.09
C GLU A 327 22.44 -14.76 -8.05
N ILE A 328 21.74 -14.82 -9.19
CA ILE A 328 20.50 -15.60 -9.34
C ILE A 328 20.85 -16.98 -9.92
N PRO A 329 20.51 -18.08 -9.23
CA PRO A 329 20.66 -19.43 -9.76
C PRO A 329 20.01 -19.60 -11.15
N GLU A 330 20.62 -20.41 -12.02
CA GLU A 330 20.16 -20.60 -13.41
C GLU A 330 18.71 -21.12 -13.48
N ASP A 331 18.30 -21.95 -12.52
CA ASP A 331 16.94 -22.49 -12.41
C ASP A 331 15.91 -21.49 -11.84
N GLN A 332 16.37 -20.38 -11.26
CA GLN A 332 15.54 -19.28 -10.74
C GLN A 332 15.57 -18.05 -11.67
N GLN A 333 16.30 -18.11 -12.78
CA GLN A 333 16.42 -16.98 -13.68
C GLN A 333 15.09 -16.71 -14.39
N LEU A 334 14.61 -15.46 -14.31
CA LEU A 334 13.39 -15.01 -14.96
C LEU A 334 13.43 -15.32 -16.46
N GLN A 335 12.39 -15.99 -16.93
CA GLN A 335 12.23 -16.30 -18.34
C GLN A 335 11.39 -15.23 -19.02
N LEU A 336 11.69 -14.93 -20.29
CA LEU A 336 10.81 -14.08 -21.09
C LEU A 336 9.47 -14.83 -21.32
N PRO A 337 8.33 -14.16 -21.12
CA PRO A 337 7.03 -14.77 -21.36
C PRO A 337 6.83 -15.05 -22.86
N GLN A 338 5.94 -15.99 -23.16
CA GLN A 338 5.46 -16.16 -24.53
C GLN A 338 4.44 -15.06 -24.83
N THR A 339 4.64 -14.34 -25.93
CA THR A 339 3.72 -13.26 -26.33
C THR A 339 2.33 -13.80 -26.60
N PRO A 340 1.30 -13.35 -25.85
CA PRO A 340 -0.09 -13.72 -26.10
C PRO A 340 -0.60 -13.07 -27.38
N GLU A 341 -1.50 -13.75 -28.10
CA GLU A 341 -2.23 -13.14 -29.20
C GLU A 341 -3.38 -12.29 -28.67
N ARG A 342 -3.57 -11.09 -29.24
CA ARG A 342 -4.75 -10.24 -28.99
C ARG A 342 -5.84 -10.60 -29.99
N THR A 343 -6.84 -11.34 -29.55
CA THR A 343 -7.98 -11.75 -30.40
C THR A 343 -9.28 -11.34 -29.74
N GLY A 344 -10.26 -10.89 -30.55
CA GLY A 344 -11.57 -10.48 -30.05
C GLY A 344 -11.50 -9.37 -29.00
N PHE A 345 -12.40 -9.42 -28.02
CA PHE A 345 -12.37 -8.51 -26.88
C PHE A 345 -11.15 -8.82 -26.00
N THR A 346 -10.20 -7.87 -25.96
CA THR A 346 -8.97 -7.99 -25.16
C THR A 346 -9.06 -7.14 -23.90
N LEU A 347 -8.79 -7.74 -22.74
CA LEU A 347 -8.53 -7.05 -21.48
C LEU A 347 -7.03 -7.03 -21.21
N VAL A 348 -6.49 -5.87 -20.84
CA VAL A 348 -5.11 -5.75 -20.38
C VAL A 348 -5.09 -5.15 -18.99
N GLU A 349 -4.37 -5.78 -18.07
CA GLU A 349 -4.07 -5.22 -16.77
C GLU A 349 -2.57 -5.21 -16.53
N TRP A 350 -2.06 -4.12 -15.97
CA TRP A 350 -0.74 -4.13 -15.38
C TRP A 350 -0.72 -3.40 -14.04
N GLY A 351 0.20 -3.81 -13.16
CA GLY A 351 0.41 -3.22 -11.84
C GLY A 351 1.72 -3.72 -11.23
N GLY A 352 1.96 -3.42 -9.95
CA GLY A 352 3.10 -3.99 -9.25
C GLY A 352 3.25 -3.59 -7.79
N SER A 353 4.35 -4.03 -7.18
CA SER A 353 4.77 -3.67 -5.82
C SER A 353 6.26 -3.37 -5.76
N GLU A 354 6.62 -2.39 -4.94
CA GLU A 354 7.96 -2.25 -4.39
C GLU A 354 7.99 -2.94 -3.01
N ILE A 355 8.95 -3.84 -2.78
CA ILE A 355 9.07 -4.60 -1.52
C ILE A 355 10.44 -4.51 -0.84
#